data_AF-A0A0M1K0F0-F1
#
_entry.id   AF-A0A0M1K0F0-F1
#
_cell.length_a   1.000
_cell.length_b   1.000
_cell.length_c   1.000
_cell.angle_alpha   90.00
_cell.angle_beta   90.00
_cell.angle_gamma   90.00
#
_symmetry.space_group_name_H-M   'P 1'
#
loop_
_entity.id
_entity.type
_entity.pdbx_description
1 polymer ?
#
loop_
_entity_poly.entity_id
_entity_poly.type
_entity_poly.pdbx_seq_one_letter_code
_entity_poly.pdbx_strand_id
1 'polypeptide(L)'
;MAEVPTSAAELVATLAELPDLNFQLPDPEDEQISDFDFTDQVENAWKVCDRFDLQTDIWRGRILRAVRDREKKGGEGRGAGFLNWLKDREISKSQAYALIELANSADTLLSQGHLDPENINKFSKRAFVETAKSAPEVQETIAQAARNSDRITRKEVRQLSDEWTAMTSDLLPEELKEKATSGSLPTRYLAPLVKEMEKLPEAHQKSIRAEAAENPDVDTVKQLTSDARNLAKYIEAAAQVQTINEQSLDIEMALEEALRLGCLNTAADMVKQAAILEQSVTKLYTTWRRLANLTDRLYVDTGASTPNLRALLTCLDKLARNTIEVPMDEGSDRTIRLQVLNE
;
A
#
# COMPACT_ATOMS: atom_id res chain seq x y z
N MET A 1 -45.40 -24.49 14.82
CA MET A 1 -44.81 -25.50 13.92
C MET A 1 -44.43 -24.78 12.66
N ALA A 2 -43.14 -24.53 12.43
CA ALA A 2 -42.68 -23.85 11.23
C ALA A 2 -42.68 -24.85 10.07
N GLU A 3 -43.33 -24.50 8.97
CA GLU A 3 -43.33 -25.29 7.74
C GLU A 3 -41.89 -25.40 7.21
N VAL A 4 -41.45 -26.63 6.98
CA VAL A 4 -40.14 -26.91 6.39
C VAL A 4 -40.26 -26.65 4.88
N PRO A 5 -39.48 -25.73 4.30
CA PRO A 5 -39.54 -25.45 2.87
C PRO A 5 -39.16 -26.70 2.08
N THR A 6 -39.97 -27.06 1.08
CA THR A 6 -39.94 -28.37 0.42
C THR A 6 -39.33 -28.33 -0.99
N SER A 7 -38.79 -27.19 -1.41
CA SER A 7 -38.10 -27.08 -2.71
C SER A 7 -36.78 -26.30 -2.66
N ALA A 8 -35.85 -26.66 -3.54
CA ALA A 8 -34.59 -25.93 -3.72
C ALA A 8 -34.81 -24.46 -4.13
N ALA A 9 -35.93 -24.15 -4.80
CA ALA A 9 -36.30 -22.79 -5.17
C ALA A 9 -36.78 -21.97 -3.95
N GLU A 10 -37.53 -22.59 -3.02
CA GLU A 10 -37.91 -21.96 -1.75
C GLU A 10 -36.72 -21.79 -0.81
N LEU A 11 -35.76 -22.73 -0.81
CA LEU A 11 -34.49 -22.59 -0.09
C LEU A 11 -33.65 -21.44 -0.66
N VAL A 12 -33.56 -21.30 -1.98
CA VAL A 12 -32.85 -20.20 -2.63
C VAL A 12 -33.55 -18.85 -2.39
N ALA A 13 -34.89 -18.82 -2.36
CA ALA A 13 -35.67 -17.62 -2.05
C ALA A 13 -35.55 -17.23 -0.56
N THR A 14 -35.64 -18.19 0.36
CA THR A 14 -35.45 -17.95 1.81
C THR A 14 -34.00 -17.57 2.13
N LEU A 15 -33.02 -18.13 1.42
CA LEU A 15 -31.63 -17.68 1.47
C LEU A 15 -31.50 -16.25 0.91
N ALA A 16 -32.20 -15.90 -0.16
CA ALA A 16 -32.14 -14.56 -0.79
C ALA A 16 -32.72 -13.46 0.11
N GLU A 17 -33.60 -13.84 1.05
CA GLU A 17 -34.22 -12.93 2.04
C GLU A 17 -33.43 -12.75 3.34
N LEU A 18 -32.30 -13.45 3.54
CA LEU A 18 -31.45 -13.24 4.73
C LEU A 18 -30.59 -11.98 4.56
N PRO A 19 -30.89 -10.87 5.26
CA PRO A 19 -30.11 -9.62 5.14
C PRO A 19 -28.76 -9.73 5.87
N ASP A 20 -28.65 -10.72 6.77
CA ASP A 20 -27.50 -10.98 7.62
C ASP A 20 -26.95 -12.39 7.36
N LEU A 21 -25.97 -12.49 6.47
CA LEU A 21 -25.01 -13.58 6.54
C LEU A 21 -24.26 -13.41 7.86
N ASN A 22 -24.58 -14.23 8.87
CA ASN A 22 -23.93 -14.17 10.18
C ASN A 22 -23.41 -15.57 10.54
N PHE A 23 -22.22 -15.91 10.03
CA PHE A 23 -21.55 -17.17 10.33
C PHE A 23 -20.54 -16.97 11.47
N GLN A 24 -20.42 -17.96 12.35
CA GLN A 24 -19.28 -18.04 13.25
C GLN A 24 -18.13 -18.69 12.49
N LEU A 25 -17.07 -17.94 12.22
CA LEU A 25 -15.82 -18.50 11.71
C LEU A 25 -15.03 -19.09 12.87
N PRO A 26 -14.33 -20.22 12.67
CA PRO A 26 -13.43 -20.77 13.69
C PRO A 26 -12.33 -19.76 14.00
N ASP A 27 -11.95 -19.68 15.28
CA ASP A 27 -10.82 -18.85 15.70
C ASP A 27 -9.51 -19.49 15.18
N PRO A 28 -8.73 -18.79 14.34
CA PRO A 28 -7.47 -19.33 13.82
C PRO A 28 -6.45 -19.65 14.92
N GLU A 29 -6.56 -19.00 16.09
CA GLU A 29 -5.64 -19.21 17.21
C GLU A 29 -6.03 -20.36 18.13
N ASP A 30 -7.24 -20.92 17.99
CA ASP A 30 -7.73 -21.99 18.86
C ASP A 30 -7.03 -23.32 18.58
N GLU A 31 -6.18 -23.75 19.51
CA GLU A 31 -5.43 -25.02 19.44
C GLU A 31 -6.29 -26.24 19.80
N GLN A 32 -7.51 -26.04 20.32
CA GLN A 32 -8.43 -27.13 20.64
C GLN A 32 -9.15 -27.65 19.39
N ILE A 33 -9.20 -26.85 18.32
CA ILE A 33 -9.79 -27.23 17.04
C ILE A 33 -8.72 -27.94 16.20
N SER A 34 -9.05 -29.15 15.73
CA SER A 34 -8.17 -29.90 14.83
C SER A 34 -8.09 -29.23 13.45
N ASP A 35 -6.99 -29.43 12.72
CA ASP A 35 -6.84 -28.81 11.38
C ASP A 35 -7.90 -29.30 10.38
N PHE A 36 -8.39 -30.53 10.56
CA PHE A 36 -9.50 -31.08 9.77
C PHE A 36 -10.81 -30.33 10.06
N ASP A 37 -11.16 -30.16 11.33
CA ASP A 37 -12.40 -29.49 11.73
C ASP A 37 -12.37 -28.00 11.37
N PHE A 38 -11.22 -27.34 11.52
CA PHE A 38 -11.02 -25.96 11.07
C PHE A 38 -11.28 -25.83 9.56
N THR A 39 -10.68 -26.73 8.78
CA THR A 39 -10.81 -26.73 7.31
C THR A 39 -12.25 -26.97 6.88
N ASP A 40 -12.94 -27.95 7.47
CA ASP A 40 -14.34 -28.25 7.13
C ASP A 40 -15.27 -27.06 7.43
N GLN A 41 -15.09 -26.40 8.58
CA GLN A 41 -15.86 -25.20 8.94
C GLN A 41 -15.62 -24.04 7.96
N VAL A 42 -14.36 -23.79 7.59
CA VAL A 42 -13.97 -22.79 6.59
C VAL A 42 -14.58 -23.12 5.22
N GLU A 43 -14.55 -24.38 4.80
CA GLU A 43 -15.12 -24.82 3.52
C GLU A 43 -16.63 -24.67 3.48
N ASN A 44 -17.30 -24.99 4.58
CA ASN A 44 -18.75 -24.82 4.68
C ASN A 44 -19.13 -23.34 4.65
N ALA A 45 -18.40 -22.46 5.34
CA ALA A 45 -18.59 -21.01 5.24
C ALA A 45 -18.35 -20.49 3.81
N TRP A 46 -17.33 -21.02 3.12
CA TRP A 46 -16.98 -20.61 1.76
C TRP A 46 -18.09 -20.96 0.75
N LYS A 47 -18.73 -22.13 0.86
CA LYS A 47 -19.81 -22.57 -0.03
C LYS A 47 -21.03 -21.64 0.02
N VAL A 48 -21.32 -21.05 1.18
CA VAL A 48 -22.46 -20.11 1.31
C VAL A 48 -22.14 -18.76 0.67
N CYS A 49 -20.86 -18.45 0.49
CA CYS A 49 -20.38 -17.22 -0.11
C CYS A 49 -20.34 -17.28 -1.65
N ASP A 50 -21.33 -17.89 -2.31
CA ASP A 50 -21.34 -18.03 -3.78
C ASP A 50 -21.94 -16.82 -4.52
N ARG A 51 -22.57 -15.90 -3.78
CA ARG A 51 -23.18 -14.68 -4.35
C ARG A 51 -22.13 -13.66 -4.82
N PHE A 52 -22.55 -12.80 -5.74
CA PHE A 52 -21.76 -11.70 -6.30
C PHE A 52 -22.19 -10.34 -5.72
N ASP A 53 -22.29 -10.25 -4.40
CA ASP A 53 -22.59 -9.00 -3.68
C ASP A 53 -21.47 -8.61 -2.69
N LEU A 54 -21.52 -7.38 -2.18
CA LEU A 54 -20.45 -6.83 -1.36
C LEU A 54 -20.35 -7.55 -0.01
N GLN A 55 -21.49 -7.89 0.60
CA GLN A 55 -21.53 -8.65 1.85
C GLN A 55 -20.82 -10.00 1.72
N THR A 56 -21.07 -10.71 0.61
CA THR A 56 -20.41 -12.00 0.34
C THR A 56 -18.92 -11.83 0.11
N ASP A 57 -18.49 -10.76 -0.56
CA ASP A 57 -17.06 -10.48 -0.73
C ASP A 57 -16.37 -10.08 0.58
N ILE A 58 -17.05 -9.39 1.50
CA ILE A 58 -16.59 -9.15 2.87
C ILE A 58 -16.40 -10.48 3.59
N TRP A 59 -17.37 -11.40 3.49
CA TRP A 59 -17.28 -12.73 4.10
C TRP A 59 -16.15 -13.57 3.51
N ARG A 60 -15.98 -13.60 2.19
CA ARG A 60 -14.82 -14.23 1.53
C ARG A 60 -13.51 -13.67 2.07
N GLY A 61 -13.43 -12.36 2.27
CA GLY A 61 -12.27 -11.71 2.88
C GLY A 61 -12.00 -12.17 4.33
N ARG A 62 -13.05 -12.30 5.16
CA ARG A 62 -12.93 -12.81 6.54
C ARG A 62 -12.46 -14.26 6.57
N ILE A 63 -12.99 -15.11 5.68
CA ILE A 63 -12.56 -16.51 5.55
C ILE A 63 -11.08 -16.59 5.13
N LEU A 64 -10.69 -15.84 4.09
CA LEU A 64 -9.30 -15.75 3.63
C LEU A 64 -8.35 -15.31 4.73
N ARG A 65 -8.77 -14.35 5.56
CA ARG A 65 -8.01 -13.89 6.73
C ARG A 65 -7.82 -15.00 7.76
N ALA A 66 -8.88 -15.73 8.11
CA ALA A 66 -8.81 -16.84 9.07
C ALA A 66 -7.86 -17.95 8.59
N VAL A 67 -7.96 -18.38 7.32
CA VAL A 67 -7.05 -19.39 6.75
C VAL A 67 -5.60 -18.90 6.77
N ARG A 68 -5.34 -17.67 6.35
CA ARG A 68 -4.00 -17.07 6.38
C ARG A 68 -3.42 -17.03 7.79
N ASP A 69 -4.23 -16.65 8.77
CA ASP A 69 -3.77 -16.47 10.15
C ASP A 69 -3.48 -17.82 10.82
N ARG A 70 -4.32 -18.85 10.58
CA ARG A 70 -4.06 -20.24 11.00
C ARG A 70 -2.73 -20.78 10.45
N GLU A 71 -2.48 -20.56 9.16
CA GLU A 71 -1.25 -21.00 8.46
C GLU A 71 0.02 -20.26 8.94
N LYS A 72 -0.11 -19.04 9.47
CA LYS A 72 1.02 -18.28 9.99
C LYS A 72 1.59 -18.92 11.27
N LYS A 73 0.79 -19.68 12.01
CA LYS A 73 1.14 -20.34 13.28
C LYS A 73 1.99 -21.61 13.08
N GLY A 74 1.82 -22.33 11.96
CA GLY A 74 2.38 -23.66 11.71
C GLY A 74 3.91 -23.78 11.59
N GLY A 75 4.69 -22.70 11.71
CA GLY A 75 6.15 -22.72 11.91
C GLY A 75 7.01 -23.14 10.70
N GLU A 76 6.69 -24.26 10.03
CA GLU A 76 7.42 -24.83 8.90
C GLU A 76 6.63 -24.62 7.59
N GLY A 77 7.09 -23.68 6.75
CA GLY A 77 6.43 -23.38 5.47
C GLY A 77 5.53 -22.14 5.49
N ARG A 78 5.92 -21.08 6.22
CA ARG A 78 5.19 -19.78 6.31
C ARG A 78 4.56 -19.37 4.97
N GLY A 79 3.24 -19.49 4.89
CA GLY A 79 2.42 -19.05 3.76
C GLY A 79 2.33 -20.03 2.59
N ALA A 80 3.02 -21.16 2.58
CA ALA A 80 2.90 -22.17 1.53
C ALA A 80 1.52 -22.84 1.53
N GLY A 81 0.98 -23.18 2.71
CA GLY A 81 -0.38 -23.74 2.83
C GLY A 81 -1.46 -22.76 2.38
N PHE A 82 -1.37 -21.49 2.79
CA PHE A 82 -2.27 -20.45 2.27
C PHE A 82 -2.17 -20.28 0.75
N LEU A 83 -0.97 -20.27 0.18
CA LEU A 83 -0.79 -20.17 -1.29
C LEU A 83 -1.33 -21.40 -2.03
N ASN A 84 -1.18 -22.60 -1.47
CA ASN A 84 -1.77 -23.82 -2.04
C ASN A 84 -3.31 -23.77 -1.96
N TRP A 85 -3.85 -23.36 -0.81
CA TRP A 85 -5.29 -23.20 -0.61
C TRP A 85 -5.91 -22.21 -1.60
N LEU A 86 -5.21 -21.11 -1.90
CA LEU A 86 -5.59 -20.15 -2.94
C LEU A 86 -5.53 -20.77 -4.35
N LYS A 87 -4.48 -21.54 -4.64
CA LYS A 87 -4.29 -22.20 -5.94
C LYS A 87 -5.40 -23.20 -6.24
N ASP A 88 -5.80 -23.99 -5.27
CA ASP A 88 -6.89 -24.98 -5.40
C ASP A 88 -8.25 -24.33 -5.71
N ARG A 89 -8.38 -23.04 -5.42
CA ARG A 89 -9.60 -22.24 -5.63
C ARG A 89 -9.45 -21.22 -6.75
N GLU A 90 -8.35 -21.27 -7.51
CA GLU A 90 -8.04 -20.36 -8.61
C GLU A 90 -8.03 -18.87 -8.23
N ILE A 91 -7.70 -18.55 -6.97
CA ILE A 91 -7.66 -17.17 -6.46
C ILE A 91 -6.23 -16.64 -6.56
N SER A 92 -6.06 -15.49 -7.21
CA SER A 92 -4.77 -14.83 -7.25
C SER A 92 -4.39 -14.22 -5.89
N LYS A 93 -3.09 -14.17 -5.58
CA LYS A 93 -2.59 -13.55 -4.34
C LYS A 93 -3.09 -12.12 -4.17
N SER A 94 -3.05 -11.30 -5.23
CA SER A 94 -3.54 -9.92 -5.20
C SER A 94 -5.03 -9.83 -4.90
N GLN A 95 -5.85 -10.69 -5.50
CA GLN A 95 -7.29 -10.77 -5.21
C GLN A 95 -7.56 -11.16 -3.76
N ALA A 96 -6.82 -12.14 -3.23
CA ALA A 96 -6.97 -12.58 -1.85
C ALA A 96 -6.71 -11.43 -0.86
N TYR A 97 -5.61 -10.69 -1.04
CA TYR A 97 -5.30 -9.55 -0.18
C TYR A 97 -6.29 -8.39 -0.34
N ALA A 98 -6.83 -8.16 -1.54
CA ALA A 98 -7.87 -7.14 -1.75
C ALA A 98 -9.18 -7.49 -1.00
N LEU A 99 -9.57 -8.77 -0.97
CA LEU A 99 -10.75 -9.22 -0.21
C LEU A 99 -10.49 -9.14 1.30
N ILE A 100 -9.29 -9.51 1.76
CA ILE A 100 -8.91 -9.36 3.17
C ILE A 100 -8.94 -7.88 3.59
N GLU A 101 -8.43 -6.97 2.74
CA GLU A 101 -8.48 -5.53 3.00
C GLU A 101 -9.94 -5.04 3.10
N LEU A 102 -10.81 -5.48 2.19
CA LEU A 102 -12.24 -5.18 2.23
C LEU A 102 -12.90 -5.66 3.54
N ALA A 103 -12.57 -6.87 3.99
CA ALA A 103 -13.07 -7.40 5.25
C ALA A 103 -12.60 -6.60 6.46
N ASN A 104 -11.32 -6.22 6.51
CA ASN A 104 -10.79 -5.36 7.57
C ASN A 104 -11.50 -4.01 7.59
N SER A 105 -11.71 -3.39 6.42
CA SER A 105 -12.48 -2.15 6.28
C SER A 105 -13.91 -2.29 6.81
N ALA A 106 -14.56 -3.43 6.55
CA ALA A 106 -15.92 -3.69 7.03
C ALA A 106 -15.98 -3.85 8.54
N ASP A 107 -15.02 -4.59 9.12
CA ASP A 107 -14.92 -4.76 10.56
C ASP A 107 -14.71 -3.40 11.25
N THR A 108 -13.90 -2.50 10.68
CA THR A 108 -13.73 -1.13 11.18
C THR A 108 -15.04 -0.34 11.13
N LEU A 109 -15.70 -0.28 9.97
CA LEU A 109 -16.91 0.54 9.80
C LEU A 109 -18.10 0.04 10.62
N LEU A 110 -18.27 -1.29 10.75
CA LEU A 110 -19.37 -1.90 11.49
C LEU A 110 -19.14 -1.87 13.00
N SER A 111 -17.91 -2.11 13.48
CA SER A 111 -17.62 -2.07 14.93
C SER A 111 -17.73 -0.67 15.52
N GLN A 112 -17.43 0.36 14.73
CA GLN A 112 -17.58 1.76 15.13
C GLN A 112 -19.03 2.26 15.04
N GLY A 113 -19.96 1.47 14.49
CA GLY A 113 -21.37 1.83 14.36
C GLY A 113 -21.66 2.90 13.32
N HIS A 114 -20.70 3.22 12.45
CA HIS A 114 -20.84 4.27 11.45
C HIS A 114 -21.69 3.83 10.24
N LEU A 115 -21.90 2.53 10.03
CA LEU A 115 -22.65 2.01 8.89
C LEU A 115 -23.66 0.94 9.29
N ASP A 116 -24.91 1.07 8.81
CA ASP A 116 -25.92 0.03 8.98
C ASP A 116 -25.66 -1.14 8.01
N PRO A 117 -25.77 -2.40 8.46
CA PRO A 117 -25.55 -3.59 7.63
C PRO A 117 -26.38 -3.63 6.34
N GLU A 118 -27.60 -3.08 6.38
CA GLU A 118 -28.53 -3.02 5.25
C GLU A 118 -28.02 -2.13 4.09
N ASN A 119 -27.17 -1.14 4.40
CA ASN A 119 -26.66 -0.21 3.41
C ASN A 119 -25.35 -0.67 2.75
N ILE A 120 -24.75 -1.78 3.20
CA ILE A 120 -23.47 -2.29 2.67
C ILE A 120 -23.54 -2.49 1.15
N ASN A 121 -24.61 -3.13 0.66
CA ASN A 121 -24.72 -3.46 -0.77
C ASN A 121 -24.94 -2.24 -1.69
N LYS A 122 -25.16 -1.04 -1.13
CA LYS A 122 -25.20 0.21 -1.90
C LYS A 122 -23.82 0.72 -2.29
N PHE A 123 -22.76 0.19 -1.68
CA PHE A 123 -21.39 0.60 -1.97
C PHE A 123 -20.78 -0.25 -3.08
N SER A 124 -20.00 0.38 -3.95
CA SER A 124 -19.00 -0.37 -4.71
C SER A 124 -17.82 -0.79 -3.80
N LYS A 125 -17.18 -1.94 -4.06
CA LYS A 125 -15.99 -2.42 -3.31
C LYS A 125 -14.95 -1.34 -3.03
N ARG A 126 -14.64 -0.56 -4.06
CA ARG A 126 -13.63 0.51 -3.98
C ARG A 126 -14.11 1.70 -3.18
N ALA A 127 -15.39 2.06 -3.29
CA ALA A 127 -15.98 3.12 -2.46
C ALA A 127 -15.94 2.74 -0.99
N PHE A 128 -16.32 1.50 -0.67
CA PHE A 128 -16.34 0.99 0.71
C PHE A 128 -14.96 1.04 1.38
N VAL A 129 -13.92 0.54 0.70
CA VAL A 129 -12.54 0.60 1.20
C VAL A 129 -12.05 2.05 1.34
N GLU A 130 -12.45 2.95 0.44
CA GLU A 130 -12.07 4.37 0.52
C GLU A 130 -12.77 5.06 1.69
N THR A 131 -14.06 4.77 1.93
CA THR A 131 -14.82 5.26 3.08
C THR A 131 -14.17 4.85 4.39
N ALA A 132 -13.78 3.57 4.54
CA ALA A 132 -13.11 3.09 5.75
C ALA A 132 -11.77 3.78 6.04
N LYS A 133 -11.14 4.40 5.04
CA LYS A 133 -9.88 5.15 5.17
C LYS A 133 -10.10 6.65 5.41
N SER A 134 -11.32 7.13 5.27
CA SER A 134 -11.67 8.53 5.51
C SER A 134 -11.80 8.83 7.00
N ALA A 135 -11.79 10.11 7.36
CA ALA A 135 -12.06 10.59 8.72
C ALA A 135 -13.47 10.16 9.20
N PRO A 136 -13.69 9.95 10.52
CA PRO A 136 -14.97 9.46 11.04
C PRO A 136 -16.16 10.35 10.66
N GLU A 137 -15.98 11.66 10.59
CA GLU A 137 -17.03 12.60 10.16
C GLU A 137 -17.39 12.44 8.68
N VAL A 138 -16.40 12.13 7.85
CA VAL A 138 -16.61 11.78 6.43
C VAL A 138 -17.32 10.42 6.32
N GLN A 139 -16.99 9.47 7.19
CA GLN A 139 -17.69 8.18 7.24
C GLN A 139 -19.16 8.37 7.60
N GLU A 140 -19.48 9.21 8.59
CA GLU A 140 -20.86 9.51 8.99
C GLU A 140 -21.66 10.20 7.88
N THR A 141 -21.08 11.19 7.21
CA THR A 141 -21.74 11.87 6.08
C THR A 141 -21.97 10.90 4.91
N ILE A 142 -21.02 10.01 4.62
CA ILE A 142 -21.19 8.96 3.61
C ILE A 142 -22.26 7.94 4.04
N ALA A 143 -22.32 7.57 5.30
CA ALA A 143 -23.35 6.66 5.81
C ALA A 143 -24.76 7.27 5.72
N GLN A 144 -24.90 8.56 6.03
CA GLN A 144 -26.13 9.31 5.82
C GLN A 144 -26.49 9.38 4.32
N ALA A 145 -25.50 9.63 3.45
CA ALA A 145 -25.71 9.59 2.01
C ALA A 145 -26.14 8.19 1.54
N ALA A 146 -25.60 7.11 2.10
CA ALA A 146 -25.98 5.74 1.77
C ALA A 146 -27.41 5.41 2.19
N ARG A 147 -27.92 6.00 3.28
CA ARG A 147 -29.34 5.86 3.67
C ARG A 147 -30.27 6.50 2.63
N ASN A 148 -29.90 7.66 2.11
CA ASN A 148 -30.74 8.48 1.23
C ASN A 148 -30.57 8.19 -0.27
N SER A 149 -29.47 7.56 -0.67
CA SER A 149 -29.14 7.29 -2.07
C SER A 149 -29.22 5.80 -2.41
N ASP A 150 -29.37 5.54 -3.70
CA ASP A 150 -29.46 4.18 -4.24
C ASP A 150 -28.08 3.53 -4.43
N ARG A 151 -27.01 4.35 -4.60
CA ARG A 151 -25.65 3.83 -4.77
C ARG A 151 -24.57 4.83 -4.37
N ILE A 152 -23.54 4.35 -3.66
CA ILE A 152 -22.34 5.11 -3.31
C ILE A 152 -21.16 4.69 -4.19
N THR A 153 -20.66 5.65 -4.94
CA THR A 153 -19.52 5.50 -5.83
C THR A 153 -18.25 6.06 -5.21
N ARG A 154 -17.11 5.56 -5.72
CA ARG A 154 -15.78 6.02 -5.31
C ARG A 154 -15.61 7.53 -5.48
N LYS A 155 -16.22 8.10 -6.53
CA LYS A 155 -16.10 9.52 -6.85
C LYS A 155 -16.80 10.39 -5.80
N GLU A 156 -17.96 9.97 -5.32
CA GLU A 156 -18.72 10.68 -4.28
C GLU A 156 -17.99 10.63 -2.93
N VAL A 157 -17.49 9.45 -2.54
CA VAL A 157 -16.65 9.30 -1.33
C VAL A 157 -15.45 10.24 -1.38
N ARG A 158 -14.76 10.29 -2.52
CA ARG A 158 -13.61 11.16 -2.70
C ARG A 158 -13.98 12.64 -2.65
N GLN A 159 -15.10 13.02 -3.27
CA GLN A 159 -15.57 14.40 -3.25
C GLN A 159 -15.89 14.86 -1.83
N LEU A 160 -16.63 14.07 -1.06
CA LEU A 160 -16.97 14.38 0.34
C LEU A 160 -15.72 14.46 1.22
N SER A 161 -14.75 13.57 0.99
CA SER A 161 -13.46 13.63 1.67
C SER A 161 -12.69 14.90 1.31
N ASP A 162 -12.64 15.26 0.03
CA ASP A 162 -11.92 16.45 -0.44
C ASP A 162 -12.58 17.75 0.10
N GLU A 163 -13.91 17.79 0.16
CA GLU A 163 -14.70 18.88 0.74
C GLU A 163 -14.44 19.03 2.24
N TRP A 164 -14.47 17.93 2.99
CA TRP A 164 -14.16 17.95 4.42
C TRP A 164 -12.75 18.45 4.70
N THR A 165 -11.76 17.94 3.97
CA THR A 165 -10.37 18.40 4.10
C THR A 165 -10.23 19.89 3.77
N ALA A 166 -10.94 20.38 2.74
CA ALA A 166 -10.89 21.79 2.38
C ALA A 166 -11.50 22.72 3.45
N MET A 167 -12.59 22.31 4.10
CA MET A 167 -13.28 23.14 5.09
C MET A 167 -12.59 23.11 6.46
N THR A 168 -12.17 21.92 6.90
CA THR A 168 -11.70 21.70 8.28
C THR A 168 -10.20 21.91 8.45
N SER A 169 -9.41 21.92 7.36
CA SER A 169 -7.95 22.06 7.48
C SER A 169 -7.52 23.45 7.96
N ASP A 170 -6.72 23.49 9.03
CA ASP A 170 -6.05 24.70 9.52
C ASP A 170 -4.84 25.11 8.65
N LEU A 171 -4.46 24.25 7.70
CA LEU A 171 -3.34 24.52 6.79
C LEU A 171 -3.73 25.43 5.62
N LEU A 172 -5.03 25.62 5.37
CA LEU A 172 -5.54 26.44 4.27
C LEU A 172 -5.87 27.86 4.75
N PRO A 173 -5.44 28.91 4.01
CA PRO A 173 -5.89 30.28 4.24
C PRO A 173 -7.41 30.44 4.09
N GLU A 174 -7.99 31.43 4.77
CA GLU A 174 -9.44 31.70 4.74
C GLU A 174 -9.90 32.04 3.32
N GLU A 175 -9.08 32.74 2.53
CA GLU A 175 -9.36 33.13 1.15
C GLU A 175 -9.61 31.92 0.24
N LEU A 176 -8.88 30.81 0.44
CA LEU A 176 -9.09 29.58 -0.30
C LEU A 176 -10.37 28.85 0.14
N LYS A 177 -10.72 28.92 1.43
CA LYS A 177 -11.97 28.34 1.96
C LYS A 177 -13.20 29.08 1.44
N GLU A 178 -13.13 30.41 1.35
CA GLU A 178 -14.17 31.23 0.75
C GLU A 178 -14.33 30.96 -0.76
N LYS A 179 -13.21 30.80 -1.49
CA LYS A 179 -13.26 30.44 -2.91
C LYS A 179 -13.76 29.02 -3.16
N ALA A 180 -13.50 28.09 -2.25
CA ALA A 180 -14.07 26.75 -2.29
C ALA A 180 -15.59 26.78 -2.06
N THR A 181 -16.06 27.57 -1.08
CA THR A 181 -17.48 27.71 -0.74
C THR A 181 -18.27 28.42 -1.85
N SER A 182 -17.67 29.41 -2.50
CA SER A 182 -18.27 30.10 -3.66
C SER A 182 -18.27 29.27 -4.95
N GLY A 183 -17.66 28.07 -4.94
CA GLY A 183 -17.57 27.19 -6.11
C GLY A 183 -16.62 27.66 -7.21
N SER A 184 -15.88 28.74 -6.97
CA SER A 184 -14.88 29.27 -7.92
C SER A 184 -13.62 28.40 -7.97
N LEU A 185 -13.29 27.71 -6.87
CA LEU A 185 -12.15 26.81 -6.78
C LEU A 185 -12.57 25.39 -6.37
N PRO A 186 -12.38 24.37 -7.24
CA PRO A 186 -12.75 22.99 -6.92
C PRO A 186 -11.94 22.40 -5.75
N THR A 187 -12.63 21.85 -4.74
CA THR A 187 -12.04 21.22 -3.53
C THR A 187 -11.08 20.07 -3.84
N ARG A 188 -11.26 19.39 -4.98
CA ARG A 188 -10.35 18.35 -5.49
C ARG A 188 -8.89 18.79 -5.66
N TYR A 189 -8.63 20.10 -5.76
CA TYR A 189 -7.27 20.65 -5.86
C TYR A 189 -6.70 21.07 -4.50
N LEU A 190 -7.56 21.35 -3.52
CA LEU A 190 -7.16 21.74 -2.17
C LEU A 190 -6.74 20.54 -1.31
N ALA A 191 -7.48 19.43 -1.39
CA ALA A 191 -7.16 18.26 -0.58
C ALA A 191 -5.75 17.67 -0.87
N PRO A 192 -5.30 17.57 -2.14
CA PRO A 192 -3.90 17.22 -2.43
C PRO A 192 -2.88 18.20 -1.85
N LEU A 193 -3.16 19.51 -1.87
CA LEU A 193 -2.27 20.51 -1.30
C LEU A 193 -2.11 20.31 0.21
N VAL A 194 -3.22 20.18 0.94
CA VAL A 194 -3.21 19.95 2.39
C VAL A 194 -2.40 18.71 2.75
N LYS A 195 -2.62 17.60 2.04
CA LYS A 195 -1.92 16.34 2.29
C LYS A 195 -0.41 16.42 2.08
N GLU A 196 0.06 17.21 1.13
CA GLU A 196 1.50 17.41 0.94
C GLU A 196 2.06 18.40 1.97
N MET A 197 1.30 19.45 2.34
CA MET A 197 1.70 20.41 3.37
C MET A 197 1.81 19.79 4.76
N GLU A 198 0.97 18.80 5.11
CA GLU A 198 1.05 18.05 6.37
C GLU A 198 2.41 17.35 6.56
N LYS A 199 3.11 17.03 5.47
CA LYS A 199 4.42 16.38 5.51
C LYS A 199 5.58 17.35 5.68
N LEU A 200 5.33 18.66 5.54
CA LEU A 200 6.36 19.68 5.53
C LEU A 200 6.54 20.31 6.92
N PRO A 201 7.76 20.76 7.26
CA PRO A 201 8.00 21.61 8.43
C PRO A 201 7.19 22.90 8.42
N GLU A 202 6.89 23.45 9.61
CA GLU A 202 6.05 24.65 9.77
C GLU A 202 6.55 25.88 8.99
N ALA A 203 7.86 26.04 8.81
CA ALA A 203 8.44 27.15 8.06
C ALA A 203 7.97 27.16 6.60
N HIS A 204 8.04 26.01 5.92
CA HIS A 204 7.58 25.87 4.54
C HIS A 204 6.06 25.93 4.43
N GLN A 205 5.33 25.41 5.43
CA GLN A 205 3.87 25.57 5.47
C GLN A 205 3.46 27.04 5.48
N LYS A 206 4.14 27.89 6.28
CA LYS A 206 3.84 29.34 6.32
C LYS A 206 4.11 30.03 4.98
N SER A 207 5.21 29.69 4.32
CA SER A 207 5.54 30.23 2.98
C SER A 207 4.45 29.89 1.96
N ILE A 208 4.04 28.61 1.90
CA ILE A 208 3.00 28.14 0.98
C ILE A 208 1.64 28.79 1.32
N ARG A 209 1.30 28.97 2.60
CA ARG A 209 0.07 29.68 3.01
C ARG A 209 0.07 31.14 2.57
N ALA A 210 1.19 31.83 2.72
CA ALA A 210 1.30 33.24 2.31
C ALA A 210 1.10 33.40 0.81
N GLU A 211 1.76 32.58 -0.01
CA GLU A 211 1.63 32.61 -1.47
C GLU A 211 0.21 32.21 -1.93
N ALA A 212 -0.40 31.23 -1.26
CA ALA A 212 -1.77 30.80 -1.52
C ALA A 212 -2.82 31.87 -1.18
N ALA A 213 -2.58 32.68 -0.15
CA ALA A 213 -3.44 33.80 0.23
C ALA A 213 -3.30 34.99 -0.74
N GLU A 214 -2.08 35.26 -1.21
CA GLU A 214 -1.80 36.35 -2.14
C GLU A 214 -2.40 36.10 -3.53
N ASN A 215 -2.31 34.86 -4.04
CA ASN A 215 -2.85 34.48 -5.34
C ASN A 215 -3.74 33.24 -5.24
N PRO A 216 -5.02 33.37 -4.85
CA PRO A 216 -5.91 32.24 -4.61
C PRO A 216 -6.53 31.70 -5.91
N ASP A 217 -5.72 31.28 -6.87
CA ASP A 217 -6.15 30.79 -8.18
C ASP A 217 -5.87 29.29 -8.37
N VAL A 218 -6.54 28.68 -9.35
CA VAL A 218 -6.43 27.22 -9.58
C VAL A 218 -5.00 26.82 -10.00
N ASP A 219 -4.34 27.66 -10.80
CA ASP A 219 -3.02 27.31 -11.33
C ASP A 219 -1.91 27.53 -10.29
N THR A 220 -2.04 28.53 -9.41
CA THR A 220 -1.15 28.71 -8.25
C THR A 220 -1.32 27.56 -7.26
N VAL A 221 -2.55 27.13 -6.94
CA VAL A 221 -2.78 25.96 -6.08
C VAL A 221 -2.13 24.69 -6.65
N LYS A 222 -2.20 24.48 -7.97
CA LYS A 222 -1.52 23.33 -8.62
C LYS A 222 -0.01 23.44 -8.52
N GLN A 223 0.55 24.63 -8.76
CA GLN A 223 1.99 24.88 -8.67
C GLN A 223 2.47 24.63 -7.24
N LEU A 224 1.83 25.25 -6.25
CA LEU A 224 2.10 25.04 -4.83
C LEU A 224 1.97 23.58 -4.41
N THR A 225 0.99 22.83 -4.97
CA THR A 225 0.87 21.39 -4.71
C THR A 225 2.06 20.61 -5.28
N SER A 226 2.55 20.99 -6.47
CA SER A 226 3.74 20.39 -7.07
C SER A 226 4.98 20.68 -6.24
N ASP A 227 5.15 21.93 -5.82
CA ASP A 227 6.30 22.37 -5.04
C ASP A 227 6.31 21.70 -3.66
N ALA A 228 5.16 21.67 -2.98
CA ALA A 228 4.99 20.95 -1.71
C ALA A 228 5.32 19.45 -1.84
N ARG A 229 4.86 18.80 -2.92
CA ARG A 229 5.18 17.39 -3.19
C ARG A 229 6.67 17.17 -3.42
N ASN A 230 7.34 18.07 -4.13
CA ASN A 230 8.76 17.92 -4.44
C ASN A 230 9.62 18.23 -3.22
N LEU A 231 9.24 19.20 -2.39
CA LEU A 231 9.83 19.43 -1.07
C LEU A 231 9.70 18.19 -0.17
N ALA A 232 8.51 17.61 -0.07
CA ALA A 232 8.28 16.43 0.77
C ALA A 232 9.13 15.23 0.31
N LYS A 233 9.20 14.99 -1.01
CA LYS A 233 10.07 13.95 -1.58
C LYS A 233 11.55 14.21 -1.32
N TYR A 234 11.99 15.46 -1.42
CA TYR A 234 13.38 15.81 -1.15
C TYR A 234 13.74 15.52 0.31
N ILE A 235 12.92 16.00 1.26
CA ILE A 235 13.14 15.79 2.70
C ILE A 235 13.18 14.29 3.02
N GLU A 236 12.23 13.52 2.48
CA GLU A 236 12.20 12.06 2.65
C GLU A 236 13.45 11.38 2.07
N ALA A 237 13.86 11.76 0.86
CA ALA A 237 15.04 11.19 0.22
C ALA A 237 16.33 11.60 0.94
N ALA A 238 16.47 12.85 1.36
CA ALA A 238 17.65 13.36 2.04
C ALA A 238 17.89 12.64 3.38
N ALA A 239 16.82 12.34 4.12
CA ALA A 239 16.90 11.54 5.35
C ALA A 239 17.43 10.12 5.11
N GLN A 240 17.24 9.55 3.91
CA GLN A 240 17.70 8.21 3.55
C GLN A 240 19.16 8.18 3.07
N VAL A 241 19.74 9.32 2.68
CA VAL A 241 21.10 9.38 2.14
C VAL A 241 22.12 9.46 3.28
N GLN A 242 22.90 8.41 3.47
CA GLN A 242 23.91 8.33 4.53
C GLN A 242 25.02 9.36 4.31
N THR A 243 25.46 9.58 3.06
CA THR A 243 26.48 10.60 2.75
C THR A 243 26.06 12.03 3.11
N ILE A 244 24.76 12.37 3.02
CA ILE A 244 24.25 13.69 3.44
C ILE A 244 24.25 13.81 4.96
N ASN A 245 23.87 12.74 5.66
CA ASN A 245 23.87 12.71 7.13
C ASN A 245 25.27 12.79 7.73
N GLU A 246 26.29 12.20 7.08
CA GLU A 246 27.68 12.22 7.54
C GLU A 246 28.31 13.62 7.48
N GLN A 247 27.92 14.44 6.50
CA GLN A 247 28.53 15.75 6.25
C GLN A 247 27.86 16.92 7.00
N SER A 248 26.85 16.64 7.85
CA SER A 248 26.09 17.68 8.58
C SER A 248 25.61 18.82 7.69
N LEU A 249 25.14 18.50 6.48
CA LEU A 249 24.64 19.48 5.53
C LEU A 249 23.37 20.14 6.10
N ASP A 250 23.29 21.47 6.05
CA ASP A 250 22.04 22.18 6.31
C ASP A 250 21.12 22.04 5.09
N ILE A 251 20.23 21.05 5.16
CA ILE A 251 19.27 20.73 4.10
C ILE A 251 18.26 21.87 3.91
N GLU A 252 17.91 22.60 4.98
CA GLU A 252 16.93 23.69 4.90
C GLU A 252 17.48 24.85 4.07
N MET A 253 18.73 25.24 4.31
CA MET A 253 19.40 26.26 3.48
C MET A 253 19.52 25.85 2.01
N ALA A 254 19.89 24.59 1.74
CA ALA A 254 19.97 24.10 0.36
C ALA A 254 18.61 24.12 -0.37
N LEU A 255 17.51 23.88 0.36
CA LEU A 255 16.15 23.96 -0.16
C LEU A 255 15.74 25.40 -0.47
N GLU A 256 16.06 26.35 0.40
CA GLU A 256 15.81 27.77 0.14
C GLU A 256 16.57 28.26 -1.10
N GLU A 257 17.82 27.84 -1.27
CA GLU A 257 18.61 28.17 -2.45
C GLU A 257 18.02 27.56 -3.73
N ALA A 258 17.62 26.27 -3.69
CA ALA A 258 17.03 25.59 -4.83
C ALA A 258 15.67 26.19 -5.22
N LEU A 259 14.86 26.61 -4.24
CA LEU A 259 13.60 27.31 -4.46
C LEU A 259 13.86 28.69 -5.10
N ARG A 260 14.80 29.47 -4.55
CA ARG A 260 15.17 30.80 -5.08
C ARG A 260 15.67 30.75 -6.52
N LEU A 261 16.36 29.66 -6.91
CA LEU A 261 16.85 29.43 -8.26
C LEU A 261 15.82 28.77 -9.19
N GLY A 262 14.64 28.39 -8.69
CA GLY A 262 13.61 27.69 -9.46
C GLY A 262 14.00 26.27 -9.89
N CYS A 263 14.97 25.64 -9.22
CA CYS A 263 15.52 24.33 -9.58
C CYS A 263 15.20 23.22 -8.57
N LEU A 264 14.21 23.45 -7.69
CA LEU A 264 13.76 22.51 -6.66
C LEU A 264 13.51 21.09 -7.21
N ASN A 265 12.89 20.97 -8.38
CA ASN A 265 12.58 19.67 -8.99
C ASN A 265 13.86 18.89 -9.31
N THR A 266 14.86 19.56 -9.90
CA THR A 266 16.14 18.96 -10.24
C THR A 266 16.91 18.56 -9.00
N ALA A 267 16.88 19.40 -7.95
CA ALA A 267 17.50 19.09 -6.67
C ALA A 267 16.84 17.86 -6.01
N ALA A 268 15.51 17.79 -6.02
CA ALA A 268 14.75 16.66 -5.48
C ALA A 268 15.04 15.37 -6.22
N ASP A 269 15.11 15.42 -7.55
CA ASP A 269 15.48 14.27 -8.34
C ASP A 269 16.94 13.85 -8.09
N MET A 270 17.88 14.79 -7.93
CA MET A 270 19.28 14.49 -7.60
C MET A 270 19.41 13.70 -6.30
N VAL A 271 18.79 14.18 -5.21
CA VAL A 271 18.85 13.49 -3.90
C VAL A 271 18.15 12.13 -3.94
N LYS A 272 17.03 12.04 -4.66
CA LYS A 272 16.35 10.76 -4.88
C LYS A 272 17.25 9.77 -5.61
N GLN A 273 17.97 10.19 -6.66
CA GLN A 273 18.91 9.31 -7.36
C GLN A 273 20.08 8.92 -6.46
N ALA A 274 20.57 9.82 -5.62
CA ALA A 274 21.62 9.52 -4.63
C ALA A 274 21.16 8.43 -3.65
N ALA A 275 19.94 8.54 -3.10
CA ALA A 275 19.37 7.53 -2.20
C ALA A 275 19.23 6.15 -2.87
N ILE A 276 18.77 6.12 -4.12
CA ILE A 276 18.66 4.88 -4.91
C ILE A 276 20.04 4.27 -5.14
N LEU A 277 21.05 5.08 -5.45
CA LEU A 277 22.41 4.63 -5.69
C LEU A 277 23.01 3.99 -4.43
N GLU A 278 22.91 4.65 -3.27
CA GLU A 278 23.39 4.10 -2.00
C GLU A 278 22.70 2.78 -1.62
N GLN A 279 21.37 2.73 -1.77
CA GLN A 279 20.63 1.49 -1.51
C GLN A 279 21.07 0.36 -2.47
N SER A 280 21.36 0.71 -3.73
CA SER A 280 21.83 -0.23 -4.74
C SER A 280 23.24 -0.73 -4.44
N VAL A 281 24.14 0.15 -3.97
CA VAL A 281 25.48 -0.22 -3.49
C VAL A 281 25.39 -1.17 -2.30
N THR A 282 24.48 -0.92 -1.34
CA THR A 282 24.26 -1.81 -0.19
C THR A 282 23.74 -3.19 -0.61
N LYS A 283 22.76 -3.22 -1.53
CA LYS A 283 22.25 -4.47 -2.12
C LYS A 283 23.33 -5.21 -2.91
N LEU A 284 24.16 -4.48 -3.66
CA LEU A 284 25.29 -5.05 -4.39
C LEU A 284 26.28 -5.68 -3.41
N TYR A 285 26.65 -4.98 -2.35
CA TYR A 285 27.59 -5.50 -1.34
C TYR A 285 27.05 -6.77 -0.65
N THR A 286 25.78 -6.78 -0.25
CA THR A 286 25.17 -7.96 0.40
C THR A 286 25.05 -9.16 -0.54
N THR A 287 24.69 -8.94 -1.80
CA THR A 287 24.63 -10.00 -2.82
C THR A 287 26.02 -10.50 -3.21
N TRP A 288 26.99 -9.61 -3.38
CA TRP A 288 28.39 -9.92 -3.62
C TRP A 288 28.99 -10.77 -2.50
N ARG A 289 28.83 -10.36 -1.24
CA ARG A 289 29.31 -11.12 -0.08
C ARG A 289 28.68 -12.51 0.00
N ARG A 290 27.39 -12.62 -0.32
CA ARG A 290 26.71 -13.93 -0.40
C ARG A 290 27.24 -14.79 -1.53
N LEU A 291 27.50 -14.20 -2.70
CA LEU A 291 28.09 -14.89 -3.85
C LEU A 291 29.49 -15.43 -3.50
N ALA A 292 30.36 -14.60 -2.92
CA ALA A 292 31.69 -15.00 -2.48
C ALA A 292 31.62 -16.20 -1.51
N ASN A 293 30.78 -16.13 -0.47
CA ASN A 293 30.60 -17.23 0.48
C ASN A 293 30.10 -18.53 -0.17
N LEU A 294 29.23 -18.45 -1.19
CA LEU A 294 28.72 -19.63 -1.91
C LEU A 294 29.78 -20.21 -2.83
N THR A 295 30.54 -19.37 -3.52
CA THR A 295 31.68 -19.77 -4.35
C THR A 295 32.73 -20.50 -3.51
N ASP A 296 33.07 -19.98 -2.32
CA ASP A 296 34.04 -20.60 -1.41
C ASP A 296 33.57 -21.98 -0.92
N ARG A 297 32.31 -22.08 -0.48
CA ARG A 297 31.74 -23.37 -0.04
C ARG A 297 31.70 -24.39 -1.17
N LEU A 298 31.20 -23.98 -2.33
CA LEU A 298 31.10 -24.87 -3.49
C LEU A 298 32.49 -25.25 -4.02
N TYR A 299 33.50 -24.40 -3.86
CA TYR A 299 34.89 -24.74 -4.18
C TYR A 299 35.42 -25.85 -3.25
N VAL A 300 35.14 -25.77 -1.94
CA VAL A 300 35.51 -26.81 -0.98
C VAL A 300 34.79 -28.13 -1.28
N ASP A 301 33.52 -28.08 -1.65
CA ASP A 301 32.70 -29.26 -1.94
C ASP A 301 33.01 -29.88 -3.32
N THR A 302 33.68 -29.16 -4.22
CA THR A 302 33.97 -29.63 -5.59
C THR A 302 35.35 -30.30 -5.70
N GLY A 303 35.32 -31.62 -5.93
CA GLY A 303 36.51 -32.45 -6.17
C GLY A 303 36.91 -32.59 -7.63
N ALA A 304 37.90 -33.45 -7.90
CA ALA A 304 38.34 -33.80 -9.27
C ALA A 304 37.22 -34.40 -10.13
N SER A 305 36.20 -34.97 -9.50
CA SER A 305 35.05 -35.63 -10.15
C SER A 305 33.97 -34.65 -10.67
N THR A 306 34.12 -33.34 -10.47
CA THR A 306 33.11 -32.33 -10.85
C THR A 306 33.67 -31.22 -11.75
N PRO A 307 34.10 -31.53 -12.99
CA PRO A 307 34.77 -30.56 -13.87
C PRO A 307 33.86 -29.41 -14.33
N ASN A 308 32.58 -29.69 -14.60
CA ASN A 308 31.62 -28.67 -15.06
C ASN A 308 31.30 -27.64 -13.95
N LEU A 309 31.23 -28.09 -12.69
CA LEU A 309 31.04 -27.20 -11.55
C LEU A 309 32.26 -26.30 -11.32
N ARG A 310 33.47 -26.81 -11.55
CA ARG A 310 34.70 -25.99 -11.51
C ARG A 310 34.77 -24.97 -12.63
N ALA A 311 34.33 -25.33 -13.84
CA ALA A 311 34.22 -24.37 -14.94
C ALA A 311 33.23 -23.25 -14.61
N LEU A 312 32.06 -23.58 -14.06
CA LEU A 312 31.07 -22.60 -13.59
C LEU A 312 31.65 -21.69 -12.50
N LEU A 313 32.33 -22.25 -11.50
CA LEU A 313 33.02 -21.49 -10.47
C LEU A 313 34.05 -20.52 -11.07
N THR A 314 34.84 -20.96 -12.04
CA THR A 314 35.86 -20.12 -12.69
C THR A 314 35.23 -18.94 -13.45
N CYS A 315 34.07 -19.14 -14.07
CA CYS A 315 33.32 -18.07 -14.73
C CYS A 315 32.76 -17.06 -13.71
N LEU A 316 32.16 -17.54 -12.62
CA LEU A 316 31.53 -16.71 -11.60
C LEU A 316 32.54 -16.05 -10.64
N ASP A 317 33.75 -16.59 -10.53
CA ASP A 317 34.84 -16.05 -9.71
C ASP A 317 35.18 -14.59 -10.09
N LYS A 318 35.02 -14.21 -11.37
CA LYS A 318 35.18 -12.83 -11.83
C LYS A 318 34.27 -11.82 -11.13
N LEU A 319 33.10 -12.29 -10.67
CA LEU A 319 32.12 -11.49 -9.95
C LEU A 319 32.25 -11.64 -8.42
N ALA A 320 32.95 -12.67 -7.94
CA ALA A 320 33.14 -12.94 -6.51
C ALA A 320 34.42 -12.31 -5.93
N ARG A 321 35.34 -11.85 -6.78
CA ARG A 321 36.59 -11.17 -6.38
C ARG A 321 36.35 -9.78 -5.78
N ASN A 322 37.36 -9.26 -5.07
CA ASN A 322 37.40 -7.90 -4.50
C ASN A 322 37.26 -6.78 -5.55
N THR A 323 37.57 -7.09 -6.81
CA THR A 323 37.31 -6.21 -7.95
C THR A 323 36.27 -6.89 -8.83
N ILE A 324 35.06 -6.35 -8.85
CA ILE A 324 33.97 -6.83 -9.69
C ILE A 324 34.16 -6.23 -11.08
N GLU A 325 34.30 -7.07 -12.10
CA GLU A 325 34.37 -6.64 -13.49
C GLU A 325 33.12 -7.10 -14.24
N VAL A 326 32.33 -6.14 -14.73
CA VAL A 326 31.12 -6.42 -15.53
C VAL A 326 31.25 -5.71 -16.89
N PRO A 327 31.19 -6.45 -18.00
CA PRO A 327 31.04 -5.84 -19.32
C PRO A 327 29.62 -5.30 -19.47
N MET A 328 29.48 -4.06 -19.95
CA MET A 328 28.18 -3.40 -20.09
C MET A 328 27.40 -3.83 -21.33
N ASP A 329 28.06 -4.39 -22.33
CA ASP A 329 27.42 -4.86 -23.56
C ASP A 329 28.31 -5.90 -24.25
N GLU A 330 27.73 -6.81 -25.04
CA GLU A 330 28.49 -7.84 -25.77
C GLU A 330 29.40 -7.25 -26.86
N GLY A 331 29.20 -5.97 -27.23
CA GLY A 331 29.93 -5.27 -28.29
C GLY A 331 30.63 -3.97 -27.90
N SER A 332 30.65 -3.57 -26.62
CA SER A 332 31.31 -2.34 -26.18
C SER A 332 32.49 -2.61 -25.25
N ASP A 333 33.64 -1.98 -25.51
CA ASP A 333 34.88 -2.07 -24.70
C ASP A 333 34.75 -1.41 -23.30
N ARG A 334 33.53 -1.13 -22.85
CA ARG A 334 33.26 -0.46 -21.58
C ARG A 334 33.08 -1.49 -20.47
N THR A 335 34.15 -1.70 -19.70
CA THR A 335 34.12 -2.50 -18.47
C THR A 335 33.90 -1.60 -17.26
N ILE A 336 32.88 -1.89 -16.45
CA ILE A 336 32.74 -1.28 -15.12
C ILE A 336 33.59 -2.10 -14.16
N ARG A 337 34.53 -1.44 -13.47
CA ARG A 337 35.27 -2.03 -12.35
C ARG A 337 34.81 -1.39 -11.05
N LEU A 338 34.33 -2.22 -10.13
CA LEU A 338 33.98 -1.79 -8.77
C LEU A 338 34.95 -2.45 -7.80
N GLN A 339 35.66 -1.63 -7.02
CA GLN A 339 36.54 -2.10 -5.96
C GLN A 339 35.93 -1.72 -4.61
N VAL A 340 35.72 -2.71 -3.76
CA VAL A 340 35.33 -2.47 -2.36
C VAL A 340 36.62 -2.15 -1.59
N LEU A 341 36.71 -0.93 -1.06
CA LEU A 341 37.77 -0.54 -0.16
C LEU A 341 37.34 -0.92 1.26
N ASN A 342 38.14 -1.72 1.94
CA ASN A 342 37.99 -1.93 3.38
C ASN A 342 38.92 -0.93 4.06
N GLU A 343 38.35 0.04 4.79
CA GLU A 343 39.09 0.77 5.83
C GLU A 343 39.06 -0.01 7.15
#